data_AF-A0A496SIG2-F1
#
_entry.id   AF-A0A496SIG2-F1
#
_cell.length_a   1.000
_cell.length_b   1.000
_cell.length_c   1.000
_cell.angle_alpha   90.00
_cell.angle_beta   90.00
_cell.angle_gamma   90.00
#
_symmetry.space_group_name_H-M   'P 1'
#
loop_
_entity.id
_entity.type
_entity.pdbx_description
1 polymer ?
#
loop_
_entity_poly.entity_id
_entity_poly.type
_entity_poly.pdbx_seq_one_letter_code
_entity_poly.pdbx_strand_id
1 'polypeptide(L)' 'LAELIRGPRLKLCSSLEEALEEASRSAVPGDVVLLSPASASYDTFRNYEERGKKFKELVSEL' A
#
# COMPACT_ATOMS: atom_id res chain seq x y z
N LEU A 1 17.71 -8.94 -27.42
CA LEU A 1 16.39 -9.61 -27.27
C LEU A 1 16.28 -10.34 -25.91
N ALA A 2 16.78 -9.75 -24.81
CA ALA A 2 16.82 -10.41 -23.50
C ALA A 2 16.51 -9.43 -22.34
N GLU A 3 15.65 -8.42 -22.56
CA GLU A 3 15.34 -7.41 -21.53
C GLU A 3 13.91 -7.47 -20.95
N LEU A 4 13.13 -8.51 -21.26
CA LEU A 4 11.83 -8.73 -20.64
C LEU A 4 11.95 -10.03 -19.86
N ILE A 5 12.22 -10.03 -18.55
CA ILE A 5 11.24 -9.74 -17.49
C ILE A 5 12.02 -9.16 -16.30
N ARG A 6 11.87 -7.86 -16.00
CA ARG A 6 12.22 -7.36 -14.66
C ARG A 6 11.07 -7.75 -13.72
N GLY A 7 11.39 -8.40 -12.60
CA GLY A 7 10.42 -8.74 -11.57
C GLY A 7 9.74 -7.50 -10.97
N PRO A 8 8.72 -7.69 -10.12
CA PRO A 8 8.02 -6.57 -9.50
C PRO A 8 9.00 -5.70 -8.69
N ARG A 9 8.79 -4.38 -8.71
CA ARG A 9 9.50 -3.48 -7.80
C ARG A 9 8.91 -3.67 -6.41
N LEU A 10 9.71 -4.17 -5.48
CA LEU A 10 9.31 -4.39 -4.10
C LEU A 10 9.95 -3.35 -3.19
N LYS A 11 9.16 -2.78 -2.29
CA LYS A 11 9.62 -1.90 -1.21
C LYS A 11 9.07 -2.43 0.11
N LEU A 12 9.95 -2.76 1.05
CA LEU A 12 9.56 -3.12 2.41
C LEU A 12 9.23 -1.85 3.18
N CYS A 13 8.10 -1.85 3.86
CA CYS A 13 7.62 -0.76 4.71
C CYS A 13 7.25 -1.33 6.08
N SER A 14 7.42 -0.54 7.12
CA SER A 14 7.19 -0.92 8.51
C SER A 14 5.79 -0.57 9.02
N SER A 15 5.07 0.32 8.32
CA SER A 15 3.71 0.72 8.66
C SER A 15 2.85 0.97 7.41
N LEU A 16 1.54 1.12 7.62
CA LEU A 16 0.60 1.46 6.55
C LEU A 16 0.84 2.89 6.02
N GLU A 17 1.22 3.80 6.91
CA GLU A 17 1.59 5.19 6.59
C GLU A 17 2.81 5.23 5.65
N GLU A 18 3.89 4.53 6.00
CA GLU A 18 5.09 4.46 5.16
C GLU A 18 4.79 3.81 3.80
N ALA A 19 3.99 2.74 3.80
CA ALA A 19 3.58 2.08 2.56
C ALA A 19 2.76 3.01 1.64
N LEU A 20 1.85 3.81 2.20
CA LEU A 20 1.05 4.75 1.42
C LEU A 20 1.87 5.93 0.91
N GLU A 21 2.80 6.46 1.73
CA GLU A 21 3.71 7.52 1.29
C GLU A 21 4.57 7.07 0.10
N GLU A 22 5.16 5.87 0.18
CA GLU A 22 5.96 5.32 -0.91
C GLU A 22 5.12 5.00 -2.16
N ALA A 23 3.88 4.52 -1.99
CA ALA A 23 2.95 4.30 -3.09
C ALA A 23 2.56 5.62 -3.77
N SER A 24 2.24 6.66 -3.00
CA SER A 24 1.88 7.99 -3.50
C SER A 24 3.02 8.62 -4.29
N ARG A 25 4.26 8.55 -3.78
CA ARG A 25 5.46 9.03 -4.48
C ARG A 25 5.76 8.28 -5.78
N SER A 26 5.33 7.03 -5.89
CA SER A 26 5.63 6.16 -7.03
C SER A 26 4.54 6.15 -8.09
N ALA A 27 3.29 6.43 -7.73
CA ALA A 27 2.15 6.38 -8.62
C ALA A 27 2.12 7.56 -9.59
N VAL A 28 1.64 7.32 -10.82
CA VAL A 28 1.41 8.36 -11.83
C VAL A 28 -0.07 8.43 -12.22
N PRO A 29 -0.54 9.51 -12.88
CA PRO A 29 -1.92 9.59 -13.33
C PRO A 29 -2.33 8.38 -14.19
N GLY A 30 -3.41 7.72 -13.79
CA GLY A 30 -3.92 6.50 -14.43
C GLY A 30 -3.61 5.22 -13.65
N ASP A 31 -2.70 5.25 -12.70
CA ASP A 31 -2.42 4.11 -11.82
C ASP A 31 -3.53 3.89 -10.78
N VAL A 32 -3.59 2.66 -10.25
CA VAL A 32 -4.44 2.29 -9.11
C VAL A 32 -3.57 1.85 -7.95
N VAL A 33 -3.74 2.50 -6.80
CA VAL A 33 -3.16 2.06 -5.54
C VAL A 33 -4.21 1.25 -4.77
N LEU A 34 -3.92 -0.03 -4.52
CA LEU A 34 -4.83 -0.97 -3.87
C LEU A 34 -4.26 -1.47 -2.53
N LEU A 35 -5.02 -1.31 -1.45
CA LEU A 35 -4.76 -2.00 -0.18
C LEU A 35 -5.31 -3.43 -0.23
N SER A 36 -4.43 -4.43 -0.42
CA SER A 36 -4.78 -5.87 -0.39
C SER A 36 -3.73 -6.68 0.39
N PRO A 37 -3.77 -6.67 1.73
CA PRO A 37 -2.68 -7.18 2.58
C PRO A 37 -2.58 -8.70 2.65
N ALA A 38 -3.58 -9.45 2.14
CA ALA A 38 -3.65 -10.91 2.20
C ALA A 38 -3.47 -11.55 3.61
N SER A 39 -3.56 -10.72 4.67
CA SER A 39 -3.31 -11.10 6.07
C SER A 39 -4.42 -10.60 7.00
N ALA A 40 -4.57 -11.27 8.14
CA ALA A 40 -5.40 -10.80 9.24
C ALA A 40 -4.89 -9.45 9.76
N SER A 41 -5.77 -8.65 10.35
CA SER A 41 -5.45 -7.29 10.81
C SER A 41 -5.05 -7.20 12.28
N TYR A 42 -5.12 -8.30 13.02
CA TYR A 42 -5.08 -8.34 14.49
C TYR A 42 -3.69 -8.08 15.11
N ASP A 43 -2.66 -7.95 14.28
CA ASP A 43 -1.32 -7.56 14.70
C ASP A 43 -1.25 -6.08 15.10
N THR A 44 -1.89 -5.20 14.31
CA THR A 44 -1.84 -3.74 14.48
C THR A 44 -3.21 -3.12 14.75
N PHE A 45 -4.29 -3.75 14.28
CA PHE A 45 -5.65 -3.20 14.33
C PHE A 45 -6.61 -4.14 15.05
N ARG A 46 -7.71 -3.61 15.61
CA ARG A 46 -8.73 -4.42 16.28
C ARG A 46 -9.49 -5.31 15.30
N ASN A 47 -9.66 -4.86 14.05
CA ASN A 47 -10.35 -5.58 12.97
C ASN A 47 -9.98 -4.99 11.60
N TYR A 48 -10.50 -5.61 10.53
CA TYR A 48 -10.17 -5.20 9.16
C TYR A 48 -10.84 -3.87 8.78
N GLU A 49 -11.99 -3.55 9.37
CA GLU A 49 -12.69 -2.29 9.16
C GLU A 49 -11.88 -1.10 9.69
N GLU A 50 -11.25 -1.24 10.86
CA GLU A 50 -10.38 -0.21 11.43
C GLU A 50 -9.15 0.03 10.54
N ARG A 51 -8.51 -1.05 10.06
CA ARG A 51 -7.41 -0.95 9.06
C ARG A 51 -7.84 -0.21 7.81
N GLY A 52 -9.04 -0.53 7.28
CA GLY A 52 -9.61 0.14 6.12
C GLY A 52 -9.98 1.60 6.38
N LYS A 53 -10.48 1.93 7.58
CA LYS A 53 -10.77 3.31 8.00
C LYS A 53 -9.48 4.12 8.06
N LYS A 54 -8.42 3.58 8.67
CA LYS A 54 -7.11 4.23 8.73
C LYS A 54 -6.54 4.49 7.35
N PHE A 55 -6.64 3.53 6.42
CA PHE A 55 -6.23 3.74 5.03
C PHE A 55 -6.98 4.91 4.37
N LYS A 56 -8.30 4.99 4.53
CA LYS A 56 -9.12 6.10 3.97
C LYS A 56 -8.77 7.44 4.57
N GLU A 57 -8.51 7.50 5.88
CA GLU A 57 -8.06 8.71 6.57
C GLU A 57 -6.75 9.20 5.97
N LEU A 58 -5.74 8.32 5.89
CA LEU A 58 -4.44 8.68 5.31
C LEU A 58 -4.52 9.11 3.84
N VAL A 59 -5.34 8.43 3.02
CA VAL A 59 -5.57 8.83 1.61
C VAL A 59 -6.22 10.21 1.51
N SER A 60 -7.04 10.60 2.49
CA SER A 60 -7.68 11.93 2.50
C SER A 60 -6.73 13.05 2.95
N GLU A 61 -5.57 12.70 3.51
CA GLU A 61 -4.52 13.61 3.99
C GLU A 61 -3.37 13.79 2.98
N LEU A 62 -3.37 13.04 1.87
CA LEU A 62 -2.42 13.19 0.75
C LEU A 62 -2.64 14.48 -0.03
#